data_AF-A0A096DUE5-F1
#
_entry.id   AF-A0A096DUE5-F1
#
_cell.length_a   1.000
_cell.length_b   1.000
_cell.length_c   1.000
_cell.angle_alpha   90.00
_cell.angle_beta   90.00
_cell.angle_gamma   90.00
#
_symmetry.space_group_name_H-M   'P 1'
#
loop_
_entity.id
_entity.type
_entity.pdbx_description
1 polymer ?
#
loop_
_entity_poly.entity_id
_entity_poly.type
_entity_poly.pdbx_seq_one_letter_code
_entity_poly.pdbx_strand_id
1 'polypeptide(L)'
;MKQQTARLSLLSIALGLSACTTTFQETKIDYKSAGKNQAPSLEVPPDLTQLSQDSRYTVPGGVVSAAAMQANAKAAKPADNNTAANKIGDVRIERDGAEHWLVVDRAADKLWEPTRDFWLENGFIYAMEDRQLGILETDWAENRAKLPQDIIRKSLGKVFDSLYSTSERDKFRTRLEREPDGKTRIYVTHRGMQEVYTSERKDNTIWQPRPRDPELETEFLRRIMVKLGVSEEQASAVAKADKSAATTSTSARMDTINGVPTLQLEEGFERAWRRVGVALDRTGFTVEDRDRSRGLYYVRYVDPNAKPESKGFFSKIFSQGKEAAAPQKYQIQVKGDGNKSQVSVLNEQGQPDNSANGQRIVRIITDDLK
;
A
#
# COMPACT_ATOMS: atom_id res chain seq x y z
N MET A 1 10.89 27.27 58.56
CA MET A 1 10.44 25.98 57.99
C MET A 1 10.18 25.97 56.47
N LYS A 2 10.12 27.11 55.76
CA LYS A 2 9.90 27.13 54.29
C LYS A 2 11.15 26.93 53.40
N GLN A 3 12.36 27.10 53.93
CA GLN A 3 13.59 26.94 53.13
C GLN A 3 14.17 25.51 53.13
N GLN A 4 13.81 24.68 54.11
CA GLN A 4 14.29 23.30 54.19
C GLN A 4 13.55 22.37 53.24
N THR A 5 12.26 22.64 52.96
CA THR A 5 11.46 21.86 52.02
C THR A 5 11.91 22.09 50.57
N ALA A 6 12.31 23.31 50.20
CA ALA A 6 12.82 23.61 48.86
C ALA A 6 14.16 22.94 48.54
N ARG A 7 15.01 22.73 49.56
CA ARG A 7 16.31 22.05 49.39
C ARG A 7 16.15 20.53 49.24
N LEU A 8 15.13 19.93 49.86
CA LEU A 8 14.83 18.50 49.67
C LEU A 8 14.27 18.23 48.26
N SER A 9 13.43 19.12 47.73
CA SER A 9 12.83 18.95 46.39
C SER A 9 13.86 19.02 45.26
N LEU A 10 14.92 19.83 45.41
CA LEU A 10 16.01 19.94 44.43
C LEU A 10 16.94 18.72 44.44
N LEU A 11 17.10 18.03 45.58
CA LEU A 11 17.93 16.82 45.65
C LEU A 11 17.24 15.61 44.97
N SER A 12 15.91 15.55 45.01
CA SER A 12 15.11 14.49 44.37
C SER A 12 15.10 14.59 42.84
N ILE A 13 15.24 15.79 42.27
CA ILE A 13 15.28 16.01 40.82
C ILE A 13 16.68 15.71 40.24
N ALA A 14 17.75 15.87 41.03
CA ALA A 14 19.11 15.57 40.60
C ALA A 14 19.43 14.06 40.51
N LEU A 15 18.68 13.20 41.22
CA LEU A 15 18.87 11.73 41.19
C LEU A 15 18.12 11.02 40.04
N GLY A 16 17.25 11.73 39.31
CA GLY A 16 16.49 11.18 38.18
C GLY A 16 17.21 11.19 36.83
N LEU A 17 18.35 11.90 36.70
CA LEU A 17 19.03 12.10 35.41
C LEU A 17 20.20 11.15 35.12
N SER A 18 20.49 10.18 35.99
CA SER A 18 21.65 9.27 35.81
C SER A 18 21.30 7.90 35.22
N ALA A 19 20.11 7.71 34.65
CA ALA A 19 19.68 6.43 34.09
C ALA A 19 19.51 6.47 32.56
N CYS A 20 20.53 6.94 31.84
CA CYS A 20 20.65 6.78 30.38
C CYS A 20 22.14 6.75 29.96
N THR A 21 22.83 5.65 30.22
CA THR A 21 24.05 5.27 29.48
C THR A 21 23.99 3.79 29.14
N THR A 22 23.21 3.45 28.11
CA THR A 22 23.34 2.17 27.40
C THR A 22 24.47 2.30 26.39
N THR A 23 25.67 1.99 26.86
CA THR A 23 26.85 1.78 26.03
C THR A 23 26.62 0.56 25.14
N PHE A 24 26.33 0.77 23.86
CA PHE A 24 26.36 -0.30 22.86
C PHE A 24 27.84 -0.61 22.54
N GLN A 25 28.37 -1.66 23.15
CA GLN A 25 29.59 -2.32 22.67
C GLN A 25 29.24 -3.08 21.40
N GLU A 26 29.81 -2.66 20.27
CA GLU A 26 29.86 -3.47 19.06
C GLU A 26 30.69 -4.73 19.33
N THR A 27 30.03 -5.88 19.42
CA THR A 27 30.71 -7.17 19.39
C THR A 27 31.22 -7.39 17.98
N LYS A 28 32.46 -6.95 17.73
CA LYS A 28 33.23 -7.30 16.54
C LYS A 28 33.43 -8.81 16.55
N ILE A 29 32.76 -9.53 15.65
CA ILE A 29 32.98 -10.96 15.48
C ILE A 29 34.32 -11.14 14.77
N ASP A 30 35.31 -11.55 15.54
CA ASP A 30 36.67 -11.84 15.07
C ASP A 30 36.73 -13.31 14.61
N TYR A 31 36.66 -13.53 13.30
CA TYR A 31 36.96 -14.84 12.70
C TYR A 31 38.43 -14.89 12.33
N LYS A 32 39.28 -15.19 13.32
CA LYS A 32 40.64 -15.65 13.07
C LYS A 32 41.05 -16.73 14.07
N SER A 33 41.81 -17.69 13.54
CA SER A 33 42.27 -18.95 14.12
C SER A 33 41.21 -20.05 14.10
N ALA A 34 41.46 -21.26 13.62
CA ALA A 34 42.68 -22.00 13.31
C ALA A 34 42.37 -22.86 12.07
N GLY A 35 43.28 -23.32 11.24
CA GLY A 35 44.69 -23.61 11.44
C GLY A 35 45.00 -24.69 10.41
N LYS A 36 46.13 -24.52 9.71
CA LYS A 36 46.84 -25.56 8.96
C LYS A 36 46.56 -26.95 9.53
N ASN A 37 45.98 -27.83 8.73
CA ASN A 37 46.25 -29.26 8.78
C ASN A 37 46.16 -29.82 7.37
N GLN A 38 47.34 -29.93 6.78
CA GLN A 38 47.62 -30.65 5.55
C GLN A 38 47.49 -32.14 5.87
N ALA A 39 46.41 -32.76 5.39
CA ALA A 39 46.27 -34.21 5.41
C ALA A 39 47.00 -34.81 4.19
N PRO A 40 47.73 -35.93 4.33
CA PRO A 40 48.58 -36.48 3.29
C PRO A 40 47.74 -37.13 2.18
N SER A 41 48.23 -37.07 0.94
CA SER A 41 47.68 -37.82 -0.19
C SER A 41 47.89 -39.31 0.02
N LEU A 42 46.83 -40.11 -0.02
CA LEU A 42 46.96 -41.57 -0.12
C LEU A 42 47.30 -41.94 -1.57
N GLU A 43 48.42 -42.65 -1.75
CA GLU A 43 48.72 -43.40 -2.97
C GLU A 43 47.65 -44.47 -3.21
N VAL A 44 47.13 -44.52 -4.44
CA VAL A 44 46.17 -45.54 -4.89
C VAL A 44 46.90 -46.55 -5.78
N PRO A 45 46.83 -47.87 -5.50
CA PRO A 45 47.45 -48.89 -6.35
C PRO A 45 46.73 -49.04 -7.71
N PRO A 46 47.44 -49.42 -8.78
CA PRO A 46 46.91 -49.43 -10.14
C PRO A 46 46.20 -50.76 -10.40
N ASP A 47 44.96 -50.92 -9.93
CA ASP A 47 43.91 -51.59 -10.70
C ASP A 47 42.58 -51.48 -9.94
N LEU A 48 41.69 -50.62 -10.42
CA LEU A 48 40.24 -50.65 -10.25
C LEU A 48 39.67 -49.37 -10.87
N THR A 49 38.89 -49.54 -11.93
CA THR A 49 38.12 -48.50 -12.63
C THR A 49 37.39 -47.57 -11.65
N GLN A 50 37.75 -46.28 -11.67
CA GLN A 50 37.04 -45.24 -10.94
C GLN A 50 35.68 -44.96 -11.61
N LEU A 51 34.59 -45.09 -10.87
CA LEU A 51 33.30 -44.51 -11.27
C LEU A 51 33.44 -42.98 -11.36
N SER A 52 32.92 -42.39 -12.44
CA SER A 52 32.89 -40.95 -12.67
C SER A 52 32.27 -40.22 -11.47
N GLN A 53 33.08 -39.43 -10.77
CA GLN A 53 32.57 -38.48 -9.78
C GLN A 53 31.90 -37.31 -10.50
N ASP A 54 30.68 -37.04 -10.06
CA ASP A 54 29.82 -35.93 -10.43
C ASP A 54 30.54 -34.57 -10.22
N SER A 55 30.94 -33.94 -11.32
CA SER A 55 31.67 -32.66 -11.34
C SER A 55 30.73 -31.48 -11.08
N ARG A 56 30.16 -31.40 -9.87
CA ARG A 56 29.28 -30.30 -9.45
C ARG A 56 29.94 -29.22 -8.60
N TYR A 57 31.23 -29.32 -8.32
CA TYR A 57 31.99 -28.26 -7.64
C TYR A 57 33.38 -28.07 -8.24
N THR A 58 33.45 -27.40 -9.39
CA THR A 58 34.69 -26.72 -9.83
C THR A 58 34.58 -25.25 -9.47
N VAL A 59 35.40 -24.79 -8.52
CA VAL A 59 35.61 -23.37 -8.27
C VAL A 59 36.71 -22.89 -9.23
N PRO A 60 36.43 -21.98 -10.18
CA PRO A 60 37.47 -21.49 -11.08
C PRO A 60 38.42 -20.56 -10.31
N GLY A 61 39.61 -21.05 -10.01
CA GLY A 61 40.73 -20.23 -9.54
C GLY A 61 41.33 -19.48 -10.72
N GLY A 62 40.87 -18.25 -10.97
CA GLY A 62 41.47 -17.34 -11.96
C GLY A 62 41.74 -15.97 -11.33
N VAL A 63 42.93 -15.41 -11.60
CA VAL A 63 43.28 -14.05 -11.17
C VAL A 63 42.40 -13.03 -11.92
N VAL A 64 41.52 -12.35 -11.19
CA VAL A 64 40.62 -11.33 -11.76
C VAL A 64 41.40 -10.03 -11.92
N SER A 65 41.63 -9.59 -13.16
CA SER A 65 42.19 -8.27 -13.44
C SER A 65 41.09 -7.20 -13.45
N ALA A 66 41.40 -6.00 -12.95
CA ALA A 66 40.45 -4.89 -12.86
C ALA A 66 39.86 -4.48 -14.24
N ALA A 67 40.60 -4.71 -15.33
CA ALA A 67 40.14 -4.47 -16.70
C ALA A 67 38.99 -5.41 -17.11
N ALA A 68 38.96 -6.66 -16.62
CA ALA A 68 37.87 -7.60 -16.89
C ALA A 68 36.57 -7.20 -16.17
N MET A 69 36.65 -6.59 -14.98
CA MET A 69 35.47 -6.09 -14.27
C MET A 69 34.86 -4.85 -14.94
N GLN A 70 35.66 -3.95 -15.51
CA GLN A 70 35.13 -2.78 -16.24
C GLN A 70 34.55 -3.15 -17.61
N ALA A 71 35.05 -4.21 -18.26
CA ALA A 71 34.45 -4.73 -19.49
C ALA A 71 33.09 -5.41 -19.23
N ASN A 72 32.95 -6.15 -18.12
CA ASN A 72 31.65 -6.73 -17.73
C ASN A 72 30.64 -5.70 -17.20
N ALA A 73 31.09 -4.56 -16.66
CA ALA A 73 30.21 -3.48 -16.23
C ALA A 73 29.55 -2.72 -17.41
N LYS A 74 30.12 -2.79 -18.62
CA LYS A 74 29.56 -2.14 -19.81
C LYS A 74 28.72 -3.06 -20.71
N ALA A 75 28.64 -4.35 -20.39
CA ALA A 75 27.81 -5.33 -21.11
C ALA A 75 26.48 -5.66 -20.40
N ALA A 76 26.18 -5.00 -19.27
CA ALA A 76 24.89 -5.09 -18.61
C ALA A 76 23.82 -4.31 -19.38
N LYS A 77 23.25 -4.94 -20.42
CA LYS A 77 21.85 -4.64 -20.82
C LYS A 77 20.97 -4.79 -19.57
N PRO A 78 19.93 -3.97 -19.39
CA PRO A 78 19.00 -4.16 -18.28
C PRO A 78 18.31 -5.50 -18.50
N ALA A 79 18.74 -6.51 -17.76
CA ALA A 79 18.01 -7.75 -17.63
C ALA A 79 16.70 -7.39 -16.89
N ASP A 80 15.59 -7.86 -17.43
CA ASP A 80 14.29 -7.81 -16.77
C ASP A 80 14.44 -8.14 -15.28
N ASN A 81 13.95 -7.24 -14.43
CA ASN A 81 13.87 -7.40 -12.97
C ASN A 81 12.84 -8.48 -12.59
N ASN A 82 13.01 -9.70 -13.12
CA ASN A 82 12.31 -10.87 -12.64
C ASN A 82 13.16 -11.49 -11.52
N THR A 83 13.21 -10.80 -10.39
CA THR A 83 13.67 -11.37 -9.13
C THR A 83 12.81 -12.59 -8.81
N ALA A 84 13.40 -13.78 -8.91
CA ALA A 84 12.81 -15.09 -8.73
C ALA A 84 12.30 -15.39 -7.29
N ALA A 85 11.97 -14.37 -6.51
CA ALA A 85 11.44 -14.48 -5.14
C ALA A 85 9.91 -14.27 -5.04
N ASN A 86 9.23 -13.91 -6.13
CA ASN A 86 7.80 -13.52 -6.12
C ASN A 86 6.84 -14.58 -6.68
N LYS A 87 7.21 -15.86 -6.75
CA LYS A 87 6.26 -16.95 -7.06
C LYS A 87 6.11 -17.86 -5.85
N ILE A 88 5.09 -17.60 -5.04
CA ILE A 88 4.71 -18.43 -3.90
C ILE A 88 3.35 -19.03 -4.23
N GLY A 89 3.34 -20.24 -4.78
CA GLY A 89 2.11 -20.84 -5.31
C GLY A 89 1.49 -19.98 -6.42
N ASP A 90 0.18 -19.79 -6.37
CA ASP A 90 -0.61 -19.00 -7.32
C ASP A 90 -0.91 -17.56 -6.84
N VAL A 91 -0.37 -17.13 -5.69
CA VAL A 91 -0.56 -15.78 -5.13
C VAL A 91 0.80 -15.09 -4.98
N ARG A 92 0.93 -13.86 -5.45
CA ARG A 92 2.13 -13.06 -5.26
C ARG A 92 1.81 -11.61 -4.98
N ILE A 93 2.64 -10.93 -4.19
CA ILE A 93 2.59 -9.47 -4.14
C ILE A 93 3.37 -8.91 -5.33
N GLU A 94 2.88 -7.82 -5.88
CA GLU A 94 3.63 -6.94 -6.76
C GLU A 94 3.62 -5.54 -6.18
N ARG A 95 4.62 -4.75 -6.59
CA ARG A 95 4.83 -3.38 -6.13
C ARG A 95 5.19 -2.49 -7.30
N ASP A 96 4.71 -1.25 -7.25
CA ASP A 96 5.15 -0.16 -8.12
C ASP A 96 5.13 1.16 -7.35
N GLY A 97 6.31 1.76 -7.16
CA GLY A 97 6.45 2.94 -6.31
C GLY A 97 6.05 2.65 -4.86
N ALA A 98 4.98 3.30 -4.39
CA ALA A 98 4.42 3.11 -3.05
C ALA A 98 3.19 2.17 -3.04
N GLU A 99 2.74 1.71 -4.21
CA GLU A 99 1.55 0.86 -4.34
C GLU A 99 1.94 -0.61 -4.28
N HIS A 100 1.15 -1.40 -3.54
CA HIS A 100 1.26 -2.85 -3.47
C HIS A 100 -0.09 -3.48 -3.84
N TRP A 101 -0.05 -4.64 -4.50
CA TRP A 101 -1.25 -5.41 -4.82
C TRP A 101 -0.92 -6.90 -4.88
N LEU A 102 -1.94 -7.74 -4.72
CA LEU A 102 -1.78 -9.17 -5.01
C LEU A 102 -2.05 -9.42 -6.48
N VAL A 103 -1.28 -10.31 -7.10
CA VAL A 103 -1.63 -10.98 -8.35
C VAL A 103 -1.91 -12.43 -8.02
N VAL A 104 -3.10 -12.89 -8.39
CA VAL A 104 -3.58 -14.24 -8.09
C VAL A 104 -3.94 -14.95 -9.38
N ASP A 105 -3.41 -16.15 -9.59
CA ASP A 105 -3.70 -17.02 -10.75
C ASP A 105 -5.01 -17.78 -10.56
N ARG A 106 -6.07 -17.02 -10.23
CA ARG A 106 -7.45 -17.50 -10.06
C ARG A 106 -8.40 -16.43 -10.60
N ALA A 107 -9.53 -16.86 -11.15
CA ALA A 107 -10.61 -15.97 -11.57
C ALA A 107 -11.22 -15.25 -10.36
N ALA A 108 -11.61 -13.99 -10.55
CA ALA A 108 -12.12 -13.13 -9.46
C ALA A 108 -13.33 -13.73 -8.73
N ASP A 109 -14.18 -14.48 -9.44
CA ASP A 109 -15.37 -15.10 -8.85
C ASP A 109 -15.04 -16.18 -7.81
N LYS A 110 -13.83 -16.76 -7.87
CA LYS A 110 -13.31 -17.70 -6.87
C LYS A 110 -12.66 -17.01 -5.68
N LEU A 111 -12.31 -15.73 -5.84
CA LEU A 111 -11.63 -14.92 -4.83
C LEU A 111 -12.61 -14.03 -4.06
N TRP A 112 -13.78 -13.78 -4.62
CA TRP A 112 -14.81 -12.93 -4.02
C TRP A 112 -15.18 -13.36 -2.60
N GLU A 113 -15.71 -14.57 -2.42
CA GLU A 113 -16.13 -15.04 -1.08
C GLU A 113 -14.96 -15.14 -0.09
N PRO A 114 -13.79 -15.71 -0.43
CA PRO A 114 -12.65 -15.73 0.51
C PRO A 114 -12.19 -14.34 0.96
N THR A 115 -12.18 -13.37 0.05
CA THR A 115 -11.82 -11.98 0.36
C THR A 115 -12.93 -11.28 1.14
N ARG A 116 -14.18 -11.63 0.89
CA ARG A 116 -15.33 -11.12 1.63
C ARG A 116 -15.33 -11.62 3.07
N ASP A 117 -15.18 -12.93 3.25
CA ASP A 117 -15.15 -13.57 4.56
C ASP A 117 -13.94 -13.13 5.38
N PHE A 118 -12.82 -12.83 4.73
CA PHE A 118 -11.64 -12.25 5.38
C PHE A 118 -11.98 -11.04 6.25
N TRP A 119 -12.67 -10.03 5.71
CA TRP A 119 -12.96 -8.82 6.48
C TRP A 119 -13.97 -9.09 7.61
N LEU A 120 -14.98 -9.93 7.36
CA LEU A 120 -15.98 -10.33 8.37
C LEU A 120 -15.33 -11.07 9.53
N GLU A 121 -14.46 -12.04 9.25
CA GLU A 121 -13.71 -12.80 10.26
C GLU A 121 -12.73 -11.91 11.04
N ASN A 122 -12.21 -10.85 10.40
CA ASN A 122 -11.40 -9.82 11.04
C ASN A 122 -12.24 -8.74 11.75
N GLY A 123 -13.56 -8.95 11.86
CA GLY A 123 -14.50 -8.14 12.64
C GLY A 123 -14.86 -6.80 12.02
N PHE A 124 -14.67 -6.65 10.70
CA PHE A 124 -15.22 -5.53 9.96
C PHE A 124 -16.63 -5.84 9.48
N ILE A 125 -17.42 -4.79 9.28
CA ILE A 125 -18.71 -4.84 8.59
C ILE A 125 -18.60 -4.07 7.28
N TYR A 126 -19.47 -4.36 6.32
CA TYR A 126 -19.45 -3.71 5.01
C TYR A 126 -20.39 -2.52 4.94
N ALA A 127 -19.90 -1.42 4.37
CA ALA A 127 -20.71 -0.32 3.88
C ALA A 127 -21.14 -0.55 2.42
N MET A 128 -20.36 -1.31 1.64
CA MET A 128 -20.66 -1.64 0.25
C MET A 128 -20.07 -3.00 -0.13
N GLU A 129 -20.86 -3.78 -0.86
CA GLU A 129 -20.43 -5.03 -1.48
C GLU A 129 -20.94 -5.05 -2.92
N ASP A 130 -20.04 -4.87 -3.89
CA ASP A 130 -20.36 -4.89 -5.31
C ASP A 130 -19.53 -5.95 -6.04
N ARG A 131 -20.14 -7.13 -6.24
CA ARG A 131 -19.49 -8.27 -6.89
C ARG A 131 -19.22 -8.04 -8.38
N GLN A 132 -20.06 -7.24 -9.03
CA GLN A 132 -19.91 -6.95 -10.45
C GLN A 132 -18.65 -6.10 -10.66
N LEU A 133 -18.52 -5.02 -9.89
CA LEU A 133 -17.36 -4.13 -9.91
C LEU A 133 -16.12 -4.72 -9.24
N GLY A 134 -16.30 -5.76 -8.43
CA GLY A 134 -15.23 -6.36 -7.64
C GLY A 134 -14.81 -5.45 -6.48
N ILE A 135 -15.75 -4.75 -5.85
CA ILE A 135 -15.47 -3.77 -4.78
C ILE A 135 -16.08 -4.24 -3.46
N LEU A 136 -15.26 -4.34 -2.43
CA LEU A 136 -15.68 -4.50 -1.04
C LEU A 136 -15.23 -3.27 -0.25
N GLU A 137 -16.14 -2.57 0.42
CA GLU A 137 -15.78 -1.42 1.27
C GLU A 137 -16.31 -1.62 2.69
N THR A 138 -15.42 -1.56 3.67
CA THR A 138 -15.79 -1.65 5.08
C THR A 138 -16.52 -0.37 5.53
N ASP A 139 -17.31 -0.46 6.59
CA ASP A 139 -17.72 0.73 7.31
C ASP A 139 -16.52 1.34 8.08
N TRP A 140 -16.69 2.57 8.56
CA TRP A 140 -15.73 3.22 9.44
C TRP A 140 -15.64 2.46 10.77
N ALA A 141 -14.46 1.94 11.09
CA ALA A 141 -14.19 1.26 12.35
C ALA A 141 -13.60 2.26 13.37
N GLU A 142 -14.38 2.64 14.39
CA GLU A 142 -14.02 3.63 15.42
C GLU A 142 -13.02 3.15 16.46
N ASN A 143 -13.24 2.01 17.11
CA ASN A 143 -12.17 1.25 17.78
C ASN A 143 -12.73 -0.06 18.34
N ARG A 144 -11.86 -1.06 18.38
CA ARG A 144 -12.10 -2.49 18.52
C ARG A 144 -12.03 -2.96 19.99
N ALA A 145 -12.80 -2.33 20.88
CA ALA A 145 -12.99 -2.87 22.23
C ALA A 145 -13.64 -4.28 22.24
N LYS A 146 -14.07 -4.79 21.06
CA LYS A 146 -14.76 -6.07 20.87
C LYS A 146 -14.12 -7.02 19.86
N LEU A 147 -12.88 -6.79 19.42
CA LEU A 147 -12.19 -7.86 18.70
C LEU A 147 -11.74 -8.96 19.65
N PRO A 148 -11.92 -10.25 19.30
CA PRO A 148 -11.38 -11.36 20.07
C PRO A 148 -9.86 -11.15 20.26
N GLN A 149 -9.43 -10.95 21.51
CA GLN A 149 -8.07 -10.57 21.87
C GLN A 149 -7.03 -11.68 21.63
N ASP A 150 -7.45 -12.86 21.19
CA ASP A 150 -6.62 -14.08 21.19
C ASP A 150 -5.86 -14.34 19.88
N ILE A 151 -6.32 -13.84 18.74
CA ILE A 151 -5.67 -14.11 17.43
C ILE A 151 -4.63 -13.02 17.09
N ILE A 152 -4.88 -11.77 17.49
CA ILE A 152 -4.06 -10.59 17.15
C ILE A 152 -2.79 -10.49 18.02
N ARG A 153 -2.79 -11.07 19.23
CA ARG A 153 -1.65 -10.99 20.17
C ARG A 153 -0.42 -11.82 19.76
N LYS A 154 -0.57 -12.85 18.92
CA LYS A 154 0.53 -13.80 18.67
C LYS A 154 1.32 -13.54 17.39
N SER A 155 0.78 -12.75 16.44
CA SER A 155 1.41 -12.52 15.13
C SER A 155 1.90 -11.08 14.89
N LEU A 156 1.67 -10.15 15.83
CA LEU A 156 1.94 -8.72 15.62
C LEU A 156 2.97 -8.16 16.61
N GLY A 157 4.17 -7.87 16.11
CA GLY A 157 5.17 -7.09 16.85
C GLY A 157 4.97 -5.57 16.69
N LYS A 158 5.29 -4.82 17.75
CA LYS A 158 5.69 -3.38 17.93
C LYS A 158 5.21 -2.24 17.00
N VAL A 159 4.43 -2.50 15.95
CA VAL A 159 3.89 -1.46 15.05
C VAL A 159 2.49 -1.02 15.49
N PHE A 160 1.86 -1.76 16.41
CA PHE A 160 0.50 -1.51 16.88
C PHE A 160 0.41 -0.69 18.19
N ASP A 161 1.53 -0.18 18.73
CA ASP A 161 1.55 0.54 20.01
C ASP A 161 0.89 1.95 19.95
N SER A 162 0.54 2.48 18.77
CA SER A 162 -0.20 3.75 18.64
C SER A 162 -1.73 3.58 18.58
N LEU A 163 -2.27 2.36 18.66
CA LEU A 163 -3.66 2.05 18.27
C LEU A 163 -4.68 2.02 19.43
N TYR A 164 -4.32 2.57 20.60
CA TYR A 164 -5.27 2.81 21.70
C TYR A 164 -6.00 4.17 21.61
N SER A 165 -5.90 4.84 20.46
CA SER A 165 -6.54 6.13 20.19
C SER A 165 -8.03 5.93 19.92
N THR A 166 -8.91 6.32 20.85
CA THR A 166 -10.38 6.36 20.65
C THR A 166 -10.81 7.46 19.68
N SER A 167 -9.86 8.22 19.14
CA SER A 167 -10.05 9.37 18.26
C SER A 167 -9.67 9.09 16.82
N GLU A 168 -9.56 7.84 16.37
CA GLU A 168 -9.27 7.50 14.97
C GLU A 168 -10.36 6.58 14.40
N ARG A 169 -10.61 6.66 13.09
CA ARG A 169 -11.48 5.73 12.37
C ARG A 169 -10.79 5.26 11.11
N ASP A 170 -10.89 3.97 10.85
CA ASP A 170 -10.31 3.39 9.65
C ASP A 170 -11.38 2.78 8.75
N LYS A 171 -11.22 2.97 7.45
CA LYS A 171 -12.04 2.37 6.41
C LYS A 171 -11.13 1.77 5.35
N PHE A 172 -11.45 0.55 4.94
CA PHE A 172 -10.72 -0.16 3.90
C PHE A 172 -11.61 -0.39 2.69
N ARG A 173 -11.03 -0.22 1.51
CA ARG A 173 -11.62 -0.66 0.25
C ARG A 173 -10.72 -1.72 -0.37
N THR A 174 -11.31 -2.85 -0.73
CA THR A 174 -10.67 -3.90 -1.50
C THR A 174 -11.23 -3.92 -2.91
N ARG A 175 -10.35 -3.93 -3.90
CA ARG A 175 -10.73 -3.97 -5.32
C ARG A 175 -10.12 -5.17 -6.01
N LEU A 176 -10.96 -6.02 -6.58
CA LEU A 176 -10.61 -7.17 -7.40
C LEU A 176 -10.73 -6.75 -8.88
N GLU A 177 -9.60 -6.74 -9.59
CA GLU A 177 -9.54 -6.43 -11.01
C GLU A 177 -9.29 -7.71 -11.82
N ARG A 178 -10.21 -8.00 -12.75
CA ARG A 178 -10.12 -9.15 -13.66
C ARG A 178 -9.14 -8.81 -14.78
N GLU A 179 -8.11 -9.63 -14.97
CA GLU A 179 -7.16 -9.47 -16.06
C GLU A 179 -7.59 -10.33 -17.28
N PRO A 180 -7.25 -9.92 -18.52
CA PRO A 180 -7.57 -10.69 -19.72
C PRO A 180 -6.96 -12.09 -19.77
N ASP A 181 -5.87 -12.32 -19.03
CA ASP A 181 -5.19 -13.62 -18.91
C ASP A 181 -5.84 -14.57 -17.89
N GLY A 182 -6.96 -14.16 -17.29
CA GLY A 182 -7.69 -14.94 -16.29
C GLY A 182 -7.22 -14.75 -14.86
N LYS A 183 -6.14 -13.99 -14.64
CA LYS A 183 -5.66 -13.63 -13.30
C LYS A 183 -6.53 -12.55 -12.68
N THR A 184 -6.36 -12.38 -11.38
CA THR A 184 -7.01 -11.30 -10.63
C THR A 184 -5.95 -10.48 -9.89
N ARG A 185 -6.06 -9.15 -9.99
CA ARG A 185 -5.30 -8.25 -9.12
C ARG A 185 -6.16 -7.80 -7.94
N ILE A 186 -5.62 -7.86 -6.73
CA ILE A 186 -6.32 -7.44 -5.50
C ILE A 186 -5.58 -6.24 -4.91
N TYR A 187 -6.27 -5.10 -4.84
CA TYR A 187 -5.81 -3.87 -4.21
C TYR A 187 -6.51 -3.71 -2.86
N VAL A 188 -5.80 -3.18 -1.86
CA VAL A 188 -6.38 -2.72 -0.59
C VAL A 188 -5.95 -1.28 -0.37
N THR A 189 -6.89 -0.38 -0.18
CA THR A 189 -6.63 1.03 0.11
C THR A 189 -7.22 1.45 1.45
N HIS A 190 -6.54 2.33 2.17
CA HIS A 190 -6.91 2.79 3.49
C HIS A 190 -7.32 4.26 3.50
N ARG A 191 -8.41 4.56 4.20
CA ARG A 191 -8.84 5.91 4.55
C ARG A 191 -8.96 6.02 6.05
N GLY A 192 -8.32 7.04 6.61
CA GLY A 192 -8.40 7.36 8.04
C GLY A 192 -9.18 8.64 8.29
N MET A 193 -9.88 8.71 9.41
CA MET A 193 -10.33 9.96 10.03
C MET A 193 -9.74 10.06 11.43
N GLN A 194 -9.49 11.27 11.89
CA GLN A 194 -9.14 11.56 13.27
C GLN A 194 -10.10 12.59 13.86
N GLU A 195 -10.43 12.43 15.13
CA GLU A 195 -11.23 13.37 15.87
C GLU A 195 -10.33 14.52 16.34
N VAL A 196 -10.68 15.75 15.97
CA VAL A 196 -9.97 16.96 16.39
C VAL A 196 -10.91 17.90 17.13
N TYR A 197 -10.38 18.59 18.14
CA TYR A 197 -11.11 19.63 18.85
C TYR A 197 -11.27 20.88 17.98
N THR A 198 -12.48 21.43 17.91
CA THR A 198 -12.76 22.67 17.15
C THR A 198 -12.62 23.94 17.97
N SER A 199 -12.39 23.82 19.28
CA SER A 199 -12.27 24.97 20.18
C SER A 199 -11.07 24.81 21.12
N GLU A 200 -10.48 25.92 21.53
CA GLU A 200 -9.43 25.95 22.56
C GLU A 200 -9.91 25.40 23.91
N ARG A 201 -11.23 25.45 24.17
CA ARG A 201 -11.88 24.91 25.35
C ARG A 201 -12.10 23.39 25.28
N LYS A 202 -11.83 22.75 24.13
CA LYS A 202 -12.00 21.30 23.89
C LYS A 202 -13.41 20.78 24.16
N ASP A 203 -14.42 21.63 23.96
CA ASP A 203 -15.84 21.31 24.21
C ASP A 203 -16.55 20.66 23.01
N ASN A 204 -15.98 20.77 21.81
CA ASN A 204 -16.53 20.23 20.58
C ASN A 204 -15.45 19.54 19.76
N THR A 205 -15.83 18.45 19.10
CA THR A 205 -14.97 17.67 18.21
C THR A 205 -15.60 17.49 16.84
N ILE A 206 -14.74 17.38 15.82
CA ILE A 206 -15.13 16.99 14.47
C ILE A 206 -14.17 15.95 13.93
N TRP A 207 -14.71 15.05 13.09
CA TRP A 207 -13.90 14.11 12.33
C TRP A 207 -13.26 14.81 11.13
N GLN A 208 -11.94 14.80 11.06
CA GLN A 208 -11.18 15.31 9.93
C GLN A 208 -10.41 14.16 9.26
N PRO A 209 -10.23 14.18 7.93
CA PRO A 209 -9.37 13.23 7.25
C PRO A 209 -7.95 13.26 7.83
N ARG A 210 -7.39 12.08 8.09
CA ARG A 210 -5.97 11.92 8.46
C ARG A 210 -5.19 11.32 7.29
N PRO A 211 -3.85 11.45 7.26
CA PRO A 211 -3.03 10.76 6.27
C PRO A 211 -3.32 9.26 6.24
N ARG A 212 -3.32 8.69 5.03
CA ARG A 212 -3.40 7.23 4.81
C ARG A 212 -2.20 6.54 5.45
N ASP A 213 -2.34 5.24 5.72
CA ASP A 213 -1.33 4.41 6.33
C ASP A 213 -0.99 3.26 5.36
N PRO A 214 0.10 3.39 4.58
CA PRO A 214 0.51 2.35 3.63
C PRO A 214 0.94 1.03 4.31
N GLU A 215 1.35 1.08 5.58
CA GLU A 215 1.72 -0.13 6.31
C GLU A 215 0.47 -0.96 6.62
N LEU A 216 -0.65 -0.32 6.95
CA LEU A 216 -1.95 -1.01 7.08
C LEU A 216 -2.40 -1.64 5.75
N GLU A 217 -2.30 -0.92 4.62
CA GLU A 217 -2.63 -1.46 3.29
C GLU A 217 -1.84 -2.76 3.01
N THR A 218 -0.53 -2.72 3.26
CA THR A 218 0.37 -3.86 3.03
C THR A 218 0.11 -5.01 3.99
N GLU A 219 -0.14 -4.72 5.27
CA GLU A 219 -0.46 -5.73 6.29
C GLU A 219 -1.77 -6.47 5.95
N PHE A 220 -2.81 -5.76 5.51
CA PHE A 220 -4.05 -6.41 5.10
C PHE A 220 -3.90 -7.22 3.81
N LEU A 221 -3.12 -6.74 2.82
CA LEU A 221 -2.78 -7.55 1.65
C LEU A 221 -2.11 -8.86 2.06
N ARG A 222 -1.15 -8.80 2.98
CA ARG A 222 -0.45 -9.97 3.50
C ARG A 222 -1.38 -10.97 4.17
N ARG A 223 -2.31 -10.48 5.00
CA ARG A 223 -3.30 -11.33 5.67
C ARG A 223 -4.28 -11.97 4.69
N ILE A 224 -4.64 -11.25 3.63
CA ILE A 224 -5.41 -11.82 2.51
C ILE A 224 -4.61 -12.94 1.84
N MET A 225 -3.30 -12.79 1.62
CA MET A 225 -2.48 -13.90 1.09
C MET A 225 -2.58 -15.16 1.97
N VAL A 226 -2.50 -14.99 3.29
CA VAL A 226 -2.66 -16.11 4.24
C VAL A 226 -4.04 -16.74 4.13
N LYS A 227 -5.10 -15.92 4.08
CA LYS A 227 -6.49 -16.40 3.85
C LYS A 227 -6.63 -17.17 2.54
N LEU A 228 -5.86 -16.81 1.50
CA LEU A 228 -5.88 -17.47 0.19
C LEU A 228 -5.01 -18.74 0.12
N GLY A 229 -4.34 -19.11 1.23
CA GLY A 229 -3.60 -20.36 1.38
C GLY A 229 -2.07 -20.25 1.39
N VAL A 230 -1.51 -19.04 1.41
CA VAL A 230 -0.06 -18.83 1.55
C VAL A 230 0.36 -19.00 3.02
N SER A 231 1.53 -19.59 3.29
CA SER A 231 1.99 -19.75 4.68
C SER A 231 2.35 -18.39 5.33
N GLU A 232 2.26 -18.28 6.66
CA GLU A 232 2.57 -17.05 7.38
C GLU A 232 4.06 -16.66 7.27
N GLU A 233 4.96 -17.64 7.18
CA GLU A 233 6.40 -17.45 6.96
C GLU A 233 6.70 -16.96 5.54
N GLN A 234 5.93 -17.44 4.56
CA GLN A 234 6.06 -17.04 3.17
C GLN A 234 5.54 -15.63 2.95
N ALA A 235 4.35 -15.33 3.46
CA ALA A 235 3.82 -13.98 3.51
C ALA A 235 4.81 -13.07 4.26
N SER A 236 5.36 -13.58 5.38
CA SER A 236 6.56 -13.22 6.18
C SER A 236 7.77 -12.61 5.45
N ALA A 237 8.21 -13.31 4.42
CA ALA A 237 9.41 -13.01 3.67
C ALA A 237 9.19 -11.88 2.65
N VAL A 238 8.01 -11.85 2.04
CA VAL A 238 7.64 -10.91 0.98
C VAL A 238 7.70 -9.45 1.47
N ALA A 239 7.05 -9.12 2.60
CA ALA A 239 7.08 -7.74 3.11
C ALA A 239 8.46 -7.27 3.62
N LYS A 240 9.40 -8.20 3.88
CA LYS A 240 10.79 -7.86 4.23
C LYS A 240 11.60 -7.50 2.99
N ALA A 241 11.34 -8.16 1.85
CA ALA A 241 11.92 -7.80 0.56
C ALA A 241 11.45 -6.41 0.09
N ASP A 242 10.22 -6.03 0.44
CA ASP A 242 9.63 -4.72 0.07
C ASP A 242 10.33 -3.50 0.69
N LYS A 243 10.96 -3.62 1.87
CA LYS A 243 11.63 -2.46 2.51
C LYS A 243 12.92 -1.99 1.81
N SER A 244 13.40 -2.70 0.78
CA SER A 244 14.72 -2.46 0.16
C SER A 244 14.69 -1.83 -1.25
N ALA A 245 13.52 -1.61 -1.85
CA ALA A 245 13.42 -1.01 -3.19
C ALA A 245 13.10 0.49 -3.13
N ALA A 246 13.92 1.29 -3.82
CA ALA A 246 13.77 2.74 -3.90
C ALA A 246 12.44 3.13 -4.57
N THR A 247 11.65 3.97 -3.90
CA THR A 247 10.46 4.61 -4.48
C THR A 247 10.92 5.59 -5.55
N THR A 248 10.82 5.22 -6.82
CA THR A 248 11.03 6.17 -7.91
C THR A 248 9.83 7.11 -7.93
N SER A 249 10.03 8.36 -7.51
CA SER A 249 9.01 9.40 -7.60
C SER A 249 8.70 9.64 -9.08
N THR A 250 7.48 9.30 -9.49
CA THR A 250 7.03 9.52 -10.87
C THR A 250 6.30 10.84 -10.94
N SER A 251 6.59 11.68 -11.93
CA SER A 251 6.06 13.04 -12.01
C SER A 251 4.58 13.04 -12.42
N ALA A 252 3.70 13.32 -11.47
CA ALA A 252 2.32 13.74 -11.72
C ALA A 252 2.25 15.27 -11.77
N ARG A 253 1.85 15.83 -12.92
CA ARG A 253 1.76 17.28 -13.11
C ARG A 253 0.39 17.66 -13.66
N MET A 254 -0.25 18.63 -13.03
CA MET A 254 -1.43 19.27 -13.60
C MET A 254 -1.02 20.23 -14.72
N ASP A 255 -1.78 20.22 -15.80
CA ASP A 255 -1.64 21.05 -16.98
C ASP A 255 -3.03 21.50 -17.47
N THR A 256 -3.07 22.29 -18.54
CA THR A 256 -4.32 22.70 -19.20
C THR A 256 -4.18 22.55 -20.70
N ILE A 257 -5.00 21.68 -21.30
CA ILE A 257 -5.00 21.43 -22.75
C ILE A 257 -6.32 21.94 -23.30
N ASN A 258 -6.28 22.87 -24.26
CA ASN A 258 -7.47 23.48 -24.87
C ASN A 258 -8.46 24.07 -23.84
N GLY A 259 -7.93 24.64 -22.74
CA GLY A 259 -8.74 25.20 -21.65
C GLY A 259 -9.37 24.16 -20.71
N VAL A 260 -9.03 22.88 -20.87
CA VAL A 260 -9.50 21.77 -20.02
C VAL A 260 -8.39 21.34 -19.06
N PRO A 261 -8.63 21.29 -17.75
CA PRO A 261 -7.67 20.79 -16.77
C PRO A 261 -7.33 19.33 -17.07
N THR A 262 -6.05 19.02 -17.13
CA THR A 262 -5.56 17.67 -17.46
C THR A 262 -4.40 17.33 -16.53
N LEU A 263 -4.31 16.08 -16.09
CA LEU A 263 -3.15 15.54 -15.41
C LEU A 263 -2.23 14.84 -16.43
N GLN A 264 -0.96 15.23 -16.45
CA GLN A 264 0.11 14.61 -17.21
C GLN A 264 0.90 13.65 -16.32
N LEU A 265 1.13 12.44 -16.82
CA LEU A 265 1.93 11.40 -16.18
C LEU A 265 3.05 10.98 -17.14
N GLU A 266 4.29 10.95 -16.66
CA GLU A 266 5.45 10.43 -17.42
C GLU A 266 5.53 8.90 -17.30
N GLU A 267 4.41 8.23 -17.56
CA GLU A 267 4.31 6.77 -17.59
C GLU A 267 3.30 6.28 -18.65
N GLY A 268 3.50 5.06 -19.14
CA GLY A 268 2.59 4.45 -20.11
C GLY A 268 1.22 4.11 -19.53
N PHE A 269 0.25 3.89 -20.41
CA PHE A 269 -1.17 3.68 -20.09
C PHE A 269 -1.41 2.69 -18.96
N GLU A 270 -0.78 1.51 -19.02
CA GLU A 270 -0.98 0.42 -18.06
C GLU A 270 -0.67 0.82 -16.62
N ARG A 271 0.40 1.60 -16.44
CA ARG A 271 0.80 2.10 -15.12
C ARG A 271 -0.13 3.24 -14.69
N ALA A 272 -0.37 4.20 -15.57
CA ALA A 272 -1.26 5.33 -15.30
C ALA A 272 -2.68 4.87 -14.91
N TRP A 273 -3.24 3.90 -15.64
CA TRP A 273 -4.53 3.29 -15.36
C TRP A 273 -4.59 2.75 -13.94
N ARG A 274 -3.66 1.86 -13.56
CA ARG A 274 -3.62 1.28 -12.21
C ARG A 274 -3.53 2.34 -11.12
N ARG A 275 -2.62 3.30 -11.28
CA ARG A 275 -2.40 4.38 -10.31
C ARG A 275 -3.62 5.29 -10.15
N VAL A 276 -4.26 5.68 -11.25
CA VAL A 276 -5.52 6.44 -11.23
C VAL A 276 -6.61 5.66 -10.50
N GLY A 277 -6.74 4.35 -10.75
CA GLY A 277 -7.68 3.50 -10.02
C GLY A 277 -7.45 3.51 -8.50
N VAL A 278 -6.20 3.38 -8.06
CA VAL A 278 -5.84 3.45 -6.63
C VAL A 278 -6.11 4.85 -6.05
N ALA A 279 -5.81 5.91 -6.79
CA ALA A 279 -6.11 7.27 -6.37
C ALA A 279 -7.61 7.49 -6.15
N LEU A 280 -8.44 7.02 -7.09
CA LEU A 280 -9.90 7.11 -6.97
C LEU A 280 -10.44 6.37 -5.73
N ASP A 281 -9.84 5.22 -5.40
CA ASP A 281 -10.19 4.44 -4.22
C ASP A 281 -9.84 5.16 -2.90
N ARG A 282 -8.70 5.87 -2.88
CA ARG A 282 -8.23 6.63 -1.71
C ARG A 282 -8.98 7.94 -1.47
N THR A 283 -9.38 8.63 -2.53
CA THR A 283 -9.93 9.98 -2.42
C THR A 283 -11.45 10.01 -2.23
N GLY A 284 -12.07 8.85 -2.03
CA GLY A 284 -13.48 8.73 -1.66
C GLY A 284 -14.47 8.93 -2.81
N PHE A 285 -14.02 8.82 -4.06
CA PHE A 285 -14.92 8.67 -5.19
C PHE A 285 -15.66 7.34 -5.09
N THR A 286 -16.93 7.34 -5.47
CA THR A 286 -17.64 6.09 -5.77
C THR A 286 -17.41 5.79 -7.24
N VAL A 287 -16.71 4.70 -7.53
CA VAL A 287 -16.55 4.21 -8.91
C VAL A 287 -17.77 3.35 -9.23
N GLU A 288 -18.54 3.75 -10.24
CA GLU A 288 -19.74 3.03 -10.69
C GLU A 288 -19.44 1.96 -11.73
N ASP A 289 -18.42 2.19 -12.57
CA ASP A 289 -18.04 1.28 -13.64
C ASP A 289 -16.63 1.62 -14.14
N ARG A 290 -16.00 0.69 -14.87
CA ARG A 290 -14.67 0.84 -15.44
C ARG A 290 -14.60 0.15 -16.79
N ASP A 291 -14.14 0.87 -17.79
CA ASP A 291 -13.85 0.35 -19.12
C ASP A 291 -12.39 0.60 -19.46
N ARG A 292 -11.55 -0.40 -19.20
CA ARG A 292 -10.11 -0.32 -19.49
C ARG A 292 -9.82 -0.19 -20.99
N SER A 293 -10.64 -0.78 -21.85
CA SER A 293 -10.44 -0.72 -23.30
C SER A 293 -10.59 0.70 -23.85
N ARG A 294 -11.48 1.49 -23.25
CA ARG A 294 -11.68 2.91 -23.55
C ARG A 294 -10.93 3.85 -22.61
N GLY A 295 -10.24 3.32 -21.61
CA GLY A 295 -9.56 4.10 -20.58
C GLY A 295 -10.51 4.96 -19.76
N LEU A 296 -11.70 4.47 -19.41
CA LEU A 296 -12.72 5.23 -18.68
C LEU A 296 -13.01 4.66 -17.29
N TYR A 297 -12.96 5.50 -16.26
CA TYR A 297 -13.62 5.25 -14.98
C TYR A 297 -14.90 6.09 -14.90
N TYR A 298 -16.01 5.48 -14.54
CA TYR A 298 -17.26 6.18 -14.26
C TYR A 298 -17.34 6.43 -12.76
N VAL A 299 -17.45 7.70 -12.34
CA VAL A 299 -17.38 8.08 -10.93
C VAL A 299 -18.51 9.00 -10.51
N ARG A 300 -18.96 8.85 -9.26
CA ARG A 300 -19.77 9.86 -8.58
C ARG A 300 -18.89 10.75 -7.72
N TYR A 301 -19.11 12.05 -7.84
CA TYR A 301 -18.44 13.08 -7.07
C TYR A 301 -19.47 13.94 -6.35
N VAL A 302 -19.24 14.17 -5.05
CA VAL A 302 -20.02 15.12 -4.25
C VAL A 302 -19.19 16.38 -4.09
N ASP A 303 -19.69 17.51 -4.58
CA ASP A 303 -19.04 18.79 -4.36
C ASP A 303 -19.16 19.18 -2.87
N PRO A 304 -18.04 19.30 -2.12
CA PRO A 304 -18.05 19.69 -0.72
C PRO A 304 -18.60 21.12 -0.49
N ASN A 305 -18.67 21.95 -1.53
CA ASN A 305 -19.18 23.31 -1.48
C ASN A 305 -20.62 23.43 -2.00
N ALA A 306 -21.22 22.34 -2.51
CA ALA A 306 -22.57 22.41 -3.03
C ALA A 306 -23.57 22.66 -1.88
N LYS A 307 -24.36 23.73 -2.04
CA LYS A 307 -25.49 23.99 -1.16
C LYS A 307 -26.55 22.92 -1.42
N PRO A 308 -27.14 22.29 -0.39
CA PRO A 308 -28.25 21.38 -0.59
C PRO A 308 -29.34 22.11 -1.37
N GLU A 309 -29.80 21.51 -2.48
CA GLU A 309 -30.89 22.09 -3.24
C GLU A 309 -32.09 22.24 -2.32
N SER A 310 -32.59 23.46 -2.20
CA SER A 310 -33.76 23.74 -1.38
C SER A 310 -34.98 23.06 -2.01
N LYS A 311 -35.24 21.81 -1.62
CA LYS A 311 -36.56 21.22 -1.84
C LYS A 311 -37.58 22.13 -1.17
N GLY A 312 -38.68 22.39 -1.89
CA GLY A 312 -39.68 23.39 -1.54
C GLY A 312 -40.20 23.24 -0.12
N PHE A 313 -40.81 24.32 0.40
CA PHE A 313 -41.25 24.50 1.80
C PHE A 313 -42.00 23.30 2.42
N PHE A 314 -42.59 22.41 1.62
CA PHE A 314 -43.31 21.21 2.04
C PHE A 314 -42.44 19.96 2.30
N SER A 315 -41.17 19.89 1.88
CA SER A 315 -40.30 18.73 2.20
C SER A 315 -39.65 18.83 3.59
N LYS A 316 -39.59 20.02 4.19
CA LYS A 316 -38.91 20.30 5.47
C LYS A 316 -39.54 19.65 6.70
N ILE A 317 -40.77 19.15 6.60
CA ILE A 317 -41.46 18.51 7.73
C ILE A 317 -41.15 16.99 7.83
N PHE A 318 -40.60 16.38 6.77
CA PHE A 318 -40.36 14.93 6.73
C PHE A 318 -38.89 14.50 6.67
N SER A 319 -37.92 15.42 6.62
CA SER A 319 -36.49 15.09 6.56
C SER A 319 -35.73 15.55 7.80
N GLN A 320 -35.78 14.75 8.88
CA GLN A 320 -34.88 14.90 10.03
C GLN A 320 -33.51 14.27 9.69
N GLY A 321 -32.79 14.91 8.77
CA GLY A 321 -31.44 14.51 8.36
C GLY A 321 -30.81 15.62 7.51
N LYS A 322 -29.55 15.98 7.80
CA LYS A 322 -28.82 17.02 7.05
C LYS A 322 -28.81 16.67 5.56
N GLU A 323 -29.40 17.53 4.73
CA GLU A 323 -29.39 17.37 3.27
C GLU A 323 -27.94 17.49 2.76
N ALA A 324 -27.35 16.37 2.33
CA ALA A 324 -26.09 16.36 1.61
C ALA A 324 -26.34 16.69 0.13
N ALA A 325 -25.39 17.37 -0.51
CA ALA A 325 -25.46 17.63 -1.95
C ALA A 325 -25.55 16.32 -2.74
N ALA A 326 -26.38 16.31 -3.79
CA ALA A 326 -26.55 15.12 -4.63
C ALA A 326 -25.23 14.80 -5.37
N PRO A 327 -24.77 13.53 -5.38
CA PRO A 327 -23.60 13.15 -6.15
C PRO A 327 -23.83 13.36 -7.65
N GLN A 328 -22.88 13.98 -8.32
CA GLN A 328 -22.87 14.17 -9.78
C GLN A 328 -21.99 13.12 -10.44
N LYS A 329 -22.34 12.71 -11.66
CA LYS A 329 -21.59 11.70 -12.42
C LYS A 329 -20.58 12.35 -13.35
N TYR A 330 -19.39 11.75 -13.39
CA TYR A 330 -18.27 12.14 -14.24
C TYR A 330 -17.62 10.90 -14.85
N GLN A 331 -16.84 11.11 -15.91
CA GLN A 331 -15.94 10.09 -16.45
C GLN A 331 -14.50 10.57 -16.31
N ILE A 332 -13.62 9.72 -15.78
CA ILE A 332 -12.18 9.96 -15.72
C ILE A 332 -11.57 9.19 -16.88
N GLN A 333 -11.05 9.93 -17.87
CA GLN A 333 -10.45 9.34 -19.05
C GLN A 333 -8.92 9.32 -18.92
N VAL A 334 -8.32 8.14 -19.06
CA VAL A 334 -6.88 7.92 -19.15
C VAL A 334 -6.53 7.60 -20.61
N LYS A 335 -5.65 8.39 -21.21
CA LYS A 335 -5.14 8.18 -22.58
C LYS A 335 -3.63 8.06 -22.55
N GLY A 336 -3.09 6.95 -23.05
CA GLY A 336 -1.65 6.76 -23.19
C GLY A 336 -1.13 7.24 -24.54
N ASP A 337 0.08 7.78 -24.54
CA ASP A 337 0.91 8.08 -25.71
C ASP A 337 2.36 7.65 -25.42
N GLY A 338 2.71 6.44 -25.86
CA GLY A 338 4.01 5.83 -25.58
C GLY A 338 4.28 5.69 -24.08
N ASN A 339 5.29 6.41 -23.60
CA ASN A 339 5.70 6.45 -22.19
C ASN A 339 5.05 7.58 -21.39
N LYS A 340 4.04 8.24 -21.92
CA LYS A 340 3.28 9.30 -21.23
C LYS A 340 1.80 8.96 -21.21
N SER A 341 1.07 9.51 -20.24
CA SER A 341 -0.38 9.39 -20.16
C SER A 341 -1.02 10.71 -19.74
N GLN A 342 -2.20 10.96 -20.27
CA GLN A 342 -3.05 12.10 -19.95
C GLN A 342 -4.31 11.62 -19.25
N VAL A 343 -4.67 12.30 -18.17
CA VAL A 343 -5.89 12.05 -17.40
C VAL A 343 -6.76 13.30 -17.44
N SER A 344 -7.95 13.18 -18.03
CA SER A 344 -8.91 14.28 -18.17
C SER A 344 -10.25 13.92 -17.56
N VAL A 345 -10.98 14.93 -17.07
CA VAL A 345 -12.34 14.76 -16.56
C VAL A 345 -13.33 15.10 -17.66
N LEU A 346 -14.30 14.21 -17.87
CA LEU A 346 -15.44 14.39 -18.74
C LEU A 346 -16.72 14.45 -17.90
N ASN A 347 -17.72 15.15 -18.39
CA ASN A 347 -19.06 15.13 -17.79
C ASN A 347 -19.77 13.79 -18.05
N GLU A 348 -20.99 13.62 -17.53
CA GLU A 348 -21.80 12.41 -17.72
C GLU A 348 -21.98 12.05 -19.22
N GLN A 349 -22.09 13.06 -20.09
CA GLN A 349 -22.25 12.90 -21.54
C GLN A 349 -20.94 12.62 -22.28
N GLY A 350 -19.81 12.50 -21.58
CA GLY A 350 -18.49 12.23 -22.17
C GLY A 350 -17.85 13.43 -22.85
N GLN A 351 -18.32 14.65 -22.58
CA GLN A 351 -17.70 15.88 -23.08
C GLN A 351 -16.65 16.39 -22.08
N PRO A 352 -15.55 17.00 -22.54
CA PRO A 352 -14.54 17.58 -21.66
C PRO A 352 -15.13 18.56 -20.65
N ASP A 353 -14.73 18.42 -19.38
CA ASP A 353 -15.25 19.24 -18.28
C ASP A 353 -14.21 20.28 -17.82
N ASN A 354 -14.51 21.56 -18.05
CA ASN A 354 -13.70 22.70 -17.62
C ASN A 354 -14.26 23.43 -16.38
N SER A 355 -15.30 22.88 -15.75
CA SER A 355 -15.94 23.46 -14.57
C SER A 355 -15.00 23.48 -13.36
N ALA A 356 -15.40 24.20 -12.32
CA ALA A 356 -14.71 24.18 -11.03
C ALA A 356 -14.63 22.77 -10.43
N ASN A 357 -15.63 21.93 -10.68
CA ASN A 357 -15.63 20.52 -10.25
C ASN A 357 -14.63 19.70 -11.06
N GLY A 358 -14.60 19.84 -12.39
CA GLY A 358 -13.59 19.20 -13.23
C GLY A 358 -12.16 19.54 -12.79
N GLN A 359 -11.87 20.82 -12.54
CA GLN A 359 -10.59 21.30 -12.00
C GLN A 359 -10.25 20.64 -10.66
N ARG A 360 -11.22 20.57 -9.75
CA ARG A 360 -11.02 20.00 -8.42
C ARG A 360 -10.79 18.49 -8.46
N ILE A 361 -11.52 17.77 -9.31
CA ILE A 361 -11.35 16.32 -9.49
C ILE A 361 -9.94 16.03 -10.01
N VAL A 362 -9.47 16.74 -11.05
CA VAL A 362 -8.09 16.60 -11.54
C VAL A 362 -7.07 16.89 -10.43
N ARG A 363 -7.32 17.92 -9.61
CA ARG A 363 -6.44 18.26 -8.48
C ARG A 363 -6.37 17.15 -7.44
N ILE A 364 -7.51 16.61 -7.02
CA ILE A 364 -7.58 15.53 -6.05
C ILE A 364 -6.78 14.32 -6.54
N ILE A 365 -6.96 13.91 -7.80
CA ILE A 365 -6.22 12.78 -8.38
C ILE A 365 -4.72 13.12 -8.48
N THR A 366 -4.38 14.33 -8.92
CA THR A 366 -2.98 14.77 -9.05
C THR A 366 -2.26 14.75 -7.70
N ASP A 367 -2.91 15.21 -6.64
CA ASP A 367 -2.31 15.33 -5.31
C ASP A 367 -2.15 13.96 -4.63
N ASP A 368 -3.01 12.97 -4.94
CA ASP A 368 -2.84 11.59 -4.46
C ASP A 368 -1.66 10.86 -5.14
N LEU A 369 -1.37 11.23 -6.39
CA LEU A 369 -0.35 10.62 -7.26
C LEU A 369 1.05 11.25 -7.15
N LYS A 370 1.19 12.36 -6.42
CA LYS A 370 2.50 12.91 -6.03
C LYS A 370 3.06 12.13 -4.84
#